data_AF-A0A9J7BM92-F1
#
_entry.id   AF-A0A9J7BM92-F1
#
_cell.length_a   1.000
_cell.length_b   1.000
_cell.length_c   1.000
_cell.angle_alpha   90.00
_cell.angle_beta   90.00
_cell.angle_gamma   90.00
#
_symmetry.space_group_name_H-M   'P 1'
#
loop_
_entity.id
_entity.type
_entity.pdbx_description
1 polymer ?
#
loop_
_entity_poly.entity_id
_entity_poly.type
_entity_poly.pdbx_seq_one_letter_code
_entity_poly.pdbx_strand_id
1 'polypeptide(L)' 'MIETTYRCEICGEESQQPVRWFVIHCGDAQLAIHRWTKETADAPNARHYCGEAHAQVYISRWFQTFCG' A
#
# COMPACT_ATOMS: atom_id res chain seq x y z
N MET A 1 7.88 14.59 18.53
CA MET A 1 7.18 13.39 18.05
C MET A 1 7.38 13.36 16.56
N ILE A 2 7.97 12.31 15.99
CA ILE A 2 8.14 12.22 14.53
C ILE A 2 6.77 11.80 14.00
N GLU A 3 6.05 12.72 13.37
CA GLU A 3 4.79 12.43 12.71
C GLU A 3 5.11 11.59 11.47
N THR A 4 4.76 10.30 11.50
CA THR A 4 4.94 9.40 10.35
C THR A 4 3.92 9.80 9.29
N THR A 5 4.38 10.47 8.23
CA THR A 5 3.58 10.75 7.04
C THR A 5 3.61 9.55 6.11
N TYR A 6 2.45 9.04 5.72
CA TYR A 6 2.30 7.94 4.78
C TYR A 6 2.04 8.47 3.39
N ARG A 7 2.69 7.89 2.38
CA ARG A 7 2.60 8.34 1.00
C ARG A 7 2.00 7.26 0.12
N CYS A 8 1.06 7.64 -0.73
CA CYS A 8 0.48 6.76 -1.73
C CYS A 8 1.51 6.46 -2.83
N GLU A 9 1.76 5.19 -3.10
CA GLU A 9 2.75 4.73 -4.09
C GLU A 9 2.36 5.04 -5.56
N ILE A 10 1.10 5.40 -5.81
CA ILE A 10 0.58 5.63 -7.18
C ILE A 10 0.47 7.11 -7.51
N CYS A 11 -0.19 7.90 -6.67
CA CYS A 11 -0.43 9.33 -6.92
C CYS A 11 0.47 10.26 -6.10
N GLY A 12 1.19 9.72 -5.11
CA GLY A 12 2.05 10.50 -4.24
C GLY A 12 1.32 11.29 -3.16
N GLU A 13 0.00 11.11 -2.97
CA GLU A 13 -0.77 11.70 -1.87
C GLU A 13 -0.11 11.40 -0.52
N GLU A 14 0.02 12.39 0.35
CA GLU A 14 0.66 12.26 1.65
C GLU A 14 -0.37 12.50 2.76
N SER A 15 -0.45 11.59 3.73
CA SER A 15 -1.39 11.72 4.83
C SER A 15 -0.80 11.19 6.13
N GLN A 16 -1.01 11.95 7.20
CA GLN A 16 -0.65 11.53 8.56
C GLN A 16 -1.77 10.70 9.21
N GLN A 17 -3.01 10.82 8.71
CA GLN A 17 -4.17 10.08 9.19
C GLN A 17 -4.95 9.51 7.99
N PRO A 18 -4.45 8.42 7.39
CA PRO A 18 -5.05 7.83 6.20
C PRO A 18 -6.41 7.18 6.50
N VAL A 19 -7.48 7.75 5.95
CA VAL A 19 -8.85 7.24 6.13
C VAL A 19 -9.29 6.51 4.86
N ARG A 20 -9.69 5.24 4.99
CA ARG A 20 -10.05 4.33 3.87
C ARG A 20 -8.89 4.01 2.91
N TRP A 21 -7.67 4.11 3.41
CA TRP A 21 -6.49 3.65 2.68
C TRP A 21 -6.34 2.13 2.81
N PHE A 22 -5.52 1.59 1.92
CA PHE A 22 -5.13 0.18 1.91
C PHE A 22 -3.62 0.08 2.04
N VAL A 23 -3.18 -1.00 2.65
CA VAL A 23 -1.78 -1.38 2.72
C VAL A 23 -1.61 -2.70 2.00
N ILE A 24 -0.66 -2.76 1.08
CA ILE A 24 -0.31 -4.01 0.40
C ILE A 24 1.07 -4.43 0.87
N HIS A 25 1.17 -5.67 1.35
CA HIS A 25 2.44 -6.32 1.66
C HIS A 25 2.80 -7.20 0.47
N CYS A 26 3.87 -6.82 -0.23
CA CYS A 26 4.41 -7.61 -1.33
C CYS A 26 5.53 -8.52 -0.78
N GLY A 27 5.27 -9.81 -0.68
CA GLY A 27 6.29 -10.83 -0.42
C GLY A 27 6.73 -11.53 -1.71
N ASP A 28 7.70 -12.42 -1.62
CA ASP A 28 8.25 -13.15 -2.78
C ASP A 28 7.21 -14.06 -3.46
N ALA A 29 6.30 -14.66 -2.69
CA ALA A 29 5.32 -15.63 -3.20
C ALA A 29 3.86 -15.20 -3.06
N GLN A 30 3.58 -14.10 -2.37
CA GLN A 30 2.21 -13.67 -2.10
C GLN A 30 2.07 -12.15 -2.04
N LEU A 31 0.89 -11.70 -2.44
CA LEU A 31 0.44 -10.33 -2.26
C LEU A 31 -0.68 -10.33 -1.22
N ALA A 32 -0.48 -9.66 -0.09
CA ALA A 32 -1.49 -9.55 0.97
C ALA A 32 -2.03 -8.12 1.04
N ILE A 33 -3.36 -7.98 0.99
CA ILE A 33 -4.05 -6.69 1.03
C ILE A 33 -4.67 -6.53 2.42
N HIS A 34 -4.33 -5.44 3.09
CA HIS A 34 -4.78 -5.09 4.42
C HIS A 34 -5.49 -3.74 4.40
N ARG A 35 -6.50 -3.58 5.26
CA ARG A 35 -7.02 -2.25 5.58
C ARG A 35 -5.93 -1.46 6.28
N TRP A 36 -5.82 -0.16 5.98
CA TRP A 36 -4.86 0.69 6.66
C TRP A 36 -5.12 0.74 8.17
N THR A 37 -4.11 0.32 8.92
CA THR A 37 -3.95 0.46 10.37
C THR A 37 -2.50 0.83 10.64
N LYS A 38 -2.22 1.50 11.77
CA LYS A 38 -0.84 1.86 12.12
C LYS A 38 0.09 0.64 12.13
N GLU A 39 -0.36 -0.47 12.71
CA GLU A 39 0.39 -1.74 12.75
C GLU A 39 0.71 -2.27 11.35
N THR A 40 -0.28 -2.34 10.45
CA THR A 40 -0.04 -2.80 9.06
C THR A 40 0.83 -1.84 8.26
N ALA A 41 0.73 -0.53 8.55
CA ALA A 41 1.40 0.53 7.82
C ALA A 41 2.87 0.68 8.23
N ASP A 42 3.20 0.38 9.49
CA ASP A 42 4.56 0.35 10.04
C ASP A 42 5.27 -1.00 9.78
N ALA A 43 4.56 -1.99 9.22
CA ALA A 43 5.15 -3.29 8.90
C ALA A 43 6.24 -3.18 7.82
N PRO A 44 7.28 -4.03 7.86
CA PRO A 44 8.29 -4.06 6.81
C PRO A 44 7.65 -4.42 5.46
N ASN A 45 8.07 -3.75 4.39
CA ASN A 45 7.52 -3.87 3.04
C ASN A 45 6.05 -3.43 2.88
N ALA A 46 5.52 -2.64 3.83
CA ALA A 46 4.23 -2.01 3.70
C ALA A 46 4.23 -0.94 2.61
N ARG A 47 3.34 -1.10 1.62
CA ARG A 47 3.06 -0.10 0.59
C ARG A 47 1.68 0.49 0.78
N HIS A 48 1.57 1.82 0.75
CA HIS A 48 0.32 2.52 1.08
C HIS A 48 -0.40 3.01 -0.19
N TYR A 49 -1.73 2.92 -0.18
CA TYR A 49 -2.58 3.31 -1.31
C TYR A 49 -3.79 4.08 -0.81
N CYS A 50 -4.02 5.29 -1.37
CA CYS A 50 -5.07 6.21 -0.92
C CYS A 50 -6.50 5.87 -1.36
N GLY A 51 -6.70 4.70 -1.96
CA GLY A 51 -8.00 4.21 -2.34
C GLY A 51 -7.92 2.90 -3.13
N GLU A 52 -9.09 2.32 -3.39
CA GLU A 52 -9.23 1.04 -4.09
C GLU A 52 -8.62 1.09 -5.50
N ALA A 53 -8.90 2.15 -6.26
CA ALA A 53 -8.39 2.29 -7.64
C ALA A 53 -6.86 2.24 -7.71
N HIS A 54 -6.17 2.90 -6.77
CA HIS A 54 -4.71 2.89 -6.72
C HIS A 54 -4.16 1.54 -6.25
N ALA A 55 -4.81 0.89 -5.28
CA ALA A 55 -4.46 -0.48 -4.88
C ALA A 55 -4.61 -1.45 -6.07
N GLN A 56 -5.70 -1.34 -6.83
CA GLN A 56 -5.97 -2.17 -8.01
C GLN A 56 -4.91 -2.00 -9.11
N VAL A 57 -4.44 -0.77 -9.35
CA VAL A 57 -3.33 -0.52 -10.30
C VAL A 57 -2.09 -1.31 -9.89
N TYR A 58 -1.73 -1.31 -8.61
CA TYR A 58 -0.57 -2.06 -8.13
C TYR A 58 -0.77 -3.57 -8.25
N ILE A 59 -1.94 -4.08 -7.83
CA ILE A 59 -2.28 -5.51 -7.97
C ILE A 59 -2.18 -5.95 -9.44
N SER A 60 -2.70 -5.14 -10.36
CA SER A 60 -2.66 -5.44 -11.80
C SER A 60 -1.23 -5.48 -12.33
N ARG A 61 -0.38 -4.52 -11.92
CA ARG A 61 1.05 -4.53 -12.26
C ARG A 61 1.78 -5.73 -11.68
N TRP A 62 1.46 -6.11 -10.45
CA TRP A 62 2.03 -7.30 -9.82
C TRP A 62 1.69 -8.56 -10.63
N PHE A 63 0.42 -8.76 -11.03
CA PHE A 63 0.07 -9.87 -11.92
C PHE A 63 0.85 -9.86 -13.25
N GLN A 64 1.10 -8.69 -13.83
CA GLN A 64 1.93 -8.56 -15.04
C GLN A 64 3.39 -8.99 -14.79
N THR A 65 3.94 -8.82 -13.57
CA THR A 65 5.30 -9.29 -13.29
C THR A 65 5.43 -10.83 -13.24
N PHE A 66 4.33 -11.57 -13.05
CA PHE A 66 4.32 -13.04 -13.19
C PHE A 66 4.23 -13.49 -14.65
N CYS A 67 3.56 -12.69 -15.49
CA CYS A 67 3.46 -12.93 -16.92
C CYS A 67 4.58 -12.15 -17.64
N GLY A 68 5.76 -12.78 -17.76
CA GLY A 68 6.89 -12.22 -18.50
C GLY A 68 6.54 -11.70 -19.89
#